data_AF-A0A1Y2DPE7-F1
#
_entry.id   AF-A0A1Y2DPE7-F1
#
_cell.length_a   1.000
_cell.length_b   1.000
_cell.length_c   1.000
_cell.angle_alpha   90.00
_cell.angle_beta   90.00
_cell.angle_gamma   90.00
#
_symmetry.space_group_name_H-M   'P 1'
#
loop_
_entity.id
_entity.type
_entity.pdbx_description
1 polymer ?
#
loop_
_entity_poly.entity_id
_entity_poly.type
_entity_poly.pdbx_seq_one_letter_code
_entity_poly.pdbx_strand_id
1 'polypeptide(L)'
;MIIMFLKQSEIDIVNNFVSRLLPKQNIKKEFLLRILGSLLFPGNVDRIMLFFFIGMSRNGKSTIVNLLNFALDEQASKPNESLFLGKSIDSSKADPNLIPIVSTRVAICEEPDNRNVSITGNVGFITGRDLYKSLTKVYANLVPIICSNNKLTIINLDKALVDRIRVVPFNERFIPKYMLNKNSKNEQIEEIIWQDNNSEKYANDFYVYTYGCFKKI
;
A
#
# COMPACT_ATOMS: atom_id res chain seq x y z
N MET A 1 3.22 20.06 12.64
CA MET A 1 2.07 19.12 12.63
C MET A 1 1.49 19.10 14.03
N ILE A 2 0.36 19.77 14.21
CA ILE A 2 -0.35 19.88 15.49
C ILE A 2 -0.91 18.49 15.80
N ILE A 3 -0.54 17.90 16.93
CA ILE A 3 -1.22 16.71 17.45
C ILE A 3 -2.61 17.19 17.88
N MET A 4 -3.58 17.13 16.97
CA MET A 4 -4.98 17.36 17.30
C MET A 4 -5.43 16.27 18.26
N PHE A 5 -6.09 16.67 19.34
CA PHE A 5 -6.82 15.75 20.22
C PHE A 5 -7.96 15.12 19.42
N LEU A 6 -7.73 13.95 18.85
CA LEU A 6 -8.77 13.17 18.19
C LEU A 6 -9.71 12.55 19.23
N LYS A 7 -10.99 12.43 18.88
CA LYS A 7 -11.95 11.76 19.75
C LYS A 7 -11.67 10.27 19.73
N GLN A 8 -11.65 9.65 20.92
CA GLN A 8 -11.44 8.20 21.05
C GLN A 8 -12.40 7.39 20.16
N SER A 9 -13.64 7.87 20.00
CA SER A 9 -14.66 7.25 19.14
C SER A 9 -14.25 7.14 17.67
N GLU A 10 -13.47 8.09 17.14
CA GLU A 10 -13.05 8.10 15.72
C GLU A 10 -11.89 7.11 15.50
N ILE A 11 -10.96 7.04 16.44
CA ILE A 11 -9.90 6.03 16.49
C ILE A 11 -10.50 4.61 16.59
N ASP A 12 -11.56 4.44 17.37
CA ASP A 12 -12.25 3.15 17.52
C ASP A 12 -12.91 2.69 16.21
N ILE A 13 -13.45 3.62 15.42
CA ILE A 13 -14.00 3.33 14.09
C ILE A 13 -12.89 2.76 13.17
N VAL A 14 -11.72 3.41 13.14
CA VAL A 14 -10.57 2.93 12.34
C VAL A 14 -10.06 1.58 12.85
N ASN A 15 -9.91 1.41 14.16
CA ASN A 15 -9.47 0.13 14.75
C ASN A 15 -10.45 -1.00 14.41
N ASN A 16 -11.76 -0.74 14.47
CA ASN A 16 -12.78 -1.70 14.07
C ASN A 16 -12.67 -2.07 12.59
N PHE A 17 -12.47 -1.09 11.70
CA PHE A 17 -12.22 -1.35 10.29
C PHE A 17 -10.99 -2.24 10.07
N VAL A 18 -9.83 -1.87 10.63
CA VAL A 18 -8.60 -2.67 10.50
C VAL A 18 -8.77 -4.09 11.05
N SER A 19 -9.47 -4.24 12.19
CA SER A 19 -9.73 -5.55 12.81
C SER A 19 -10.56 -6.47 11.92
N ARG A 20 -11.40 -5.89 11.06
CA ARG A 20 -12.24 -6.61 10.12
C ARG A 20 -11.52 -7.00 8.83
N LEU A 21 -10.44 -6.31 8.46
CA LEU A 21 -9.60 -6.68 7.30
C LEU A 21 -8.85 -7.99 7.53
N LEU A 22 -8.39 -8.23 8.76
CA LEU A 22 -7.59 -9.39 9.16
C LEU A 22 -8.13 -10.03 10.45
N PRO A 23 -9.36 -10.58 10.43
CA PRO A 23 -9.99 -11.15 11.61
C PRO A 23 -9.26 -12.43 12.02
N LYS A 24 -9.24 -12.70 13.33
CA LYS A 24 -8.60 -13.88 13.95
C LYS A 24 -7.09 -14.00 13.66
N GLN A 25 -6.47 -12.94 13.16
CA GLN A 25 -5.08 -12.93 12.71
C GLN A 25 -4.30 -11.80 13.41
N ASN A 26 -4.30 -11.79 14.75
CA ASN A 26 -3.71 -10.72 15.56
C ASN A 26 -2.25 -10.40 15.17
N ILE A 27 -1.43 -11.43 14.93
CA ILE A 27 -0.04 -11.24 14.50
C ILE A 27 0.06 -10.54 13.14
N LYS A 28 -0.81 -10.89 12.18
CA LYS A 28 -0.82 -10.24 10.86
C LYS A 28 -1.40 -8.84 10.91
N LYS A 29 -2.39 -8.60 11.78
CA LYS A 29 -2.91 -7.25 12.08
C LYS A 29 -1.80 -6.37 12.65
N GLU A 30 -1.07 -6.86 13.65
CA GLU A 30 0.05 -6.14 14.24
C GLU A 30 1.14 -5.88 13.20
N PHE A 31 1.52 -6.89 12.42
CA PHE A 31 2.46 -6.75 11.31
C PHE A 31 2.01 -5.66 10.32
N LEU A 32 0.74 -5.69 9.88
CA LEU A 32 0.17 -4.70 8.98
C LEU A 32 0.23 -3.28 9.59
N LEU A 33 -0.12 -3.13 10.87
CA LEU A 33 -0.08 -1.83 11.54
C LEU A 33 1.35 -1.31 11.72
N ARG A 34 2.29 -2.19 12.05
CA ARG A 34 3.70 -1.83 12.18
C ARG A 34 4.28 -1.38 10.85
N ILE A 35 4.00 -2.12 9.78
CA ILE A 35 4.53 -1.77 8.47
C ILE A 35 3.88 -0.48 7.95
N LEU A 36 2.57 -0.29 8.08
CA LEU A 36 1.90 0.95 7.70
C LEU A 36 2.38 2.15 8.54
N GLY A 37 2.54 1.96 9.85
CA GLY A 37 3.10 2.97 10.75
C GLY A 37 4.54 3.35 10.38
N SER A 38 5.36 2.41 9.91
CA SER A 38 6.71 2.72 9.41
C SER A 38 6.69 3.59 8.15
N LEU A 39 5.65 3.50 7.30
CA LEU A 39 5.52 4.34 6.09
C LEU A 39 5.29 5.82 6.41
N LEU A 40 4.85 6.13 7.63
CA LEU A 40 4.72 7.50 8.14
C LEU A 40 6.07 8.15 8.46
N PHE A 41 7.17 7.41 8.32
CA PHE A 41 8.53 7.92 8.44
C PHE A 41 9.24 7.80 7.09
N PRO A 42 10.13 8.75 6.76
CA PRO A 42 10.89 8.67 5.52
C PRO A 42 11.88 7.51 5.58
N GLY A 43 11.94 6.74 4.49
CA GLY A 43 12.99 5.77 4.27
C GLY A 43 12.51 4.34 4.07
N ASN A 44 13.24 3.63 3.22
CA ASN A 44 13.08 2.20 2.99
C ASN A 44 14.44 1.51 3.04
N VAL A 45 15.10 1.58 4.20
CA VAL A 45 16.47 1.06 4.41
C VAL A 45 16.55 -0.43 4.08
N ASP A 46 15.52 -1.18 4.48
CA ASP A 46 15.41 -2.62 4.24
C ASP A 46 14.93 -2.98 2.83
N ARG A 47 14.69 -1.96 1.98
CA ARG A 47 14.18 -2.10 0.60
C ARG A 47 12.94 -2.97 0.50
N ILE A 48 12.05 -2.86 1.47
CA ILE A 48 10.82 -3.62 1.57
C ILE A 48 9.92 -3.31 0.37
N MET A 49 9.29 -4.35 -0.15
CA MET A 49 8.20 -4.28 -1.11
C MET A 49 6.98 -4.95 -0.49
N LEU A 50 5.91 -4.18 -0.34
CA LEU A 50 4.65 -4.65 0.20
C LEU A 50 3.79 -5.19 -0.93
N PHE A 51 3.22 -6.36 -0.71
CA PHE A 51 2.22 -6.92 -1.61
C PHE A 51 0.93 -7.19 -0.86
N PHE A 52 -0.13 -6.52 -1.30
CA PHE A 52 -1.49 -6.76 -0.84
C PHE A 52 -2.15 -7.74 -1.81
N PHE A 53 -2.20 -9.00 -1.40
CA PHE A 53 -2.66 -10.10 -2.24
C PHE A 53 -4.07 -10.58 -1.84
N ILE A 54 -4.90 -10.92 -2.85
CA ILE A 54 -5.77 -12.13 -2.93
C ILE A 54 -6.90 -12.02 -3.97
N GLY A 55 -7.21 -13.18 -4.59
CA GLY A 55 -8.17 -13.60 -5.63
C GLY A 55 -9.59 -13.03 -5.68
N MET A 56 -9.95 -12.06 -4.83
CA MET A 56 -11.34 -11.61 -4.68
C MET A 56 -11.39 -10.10 -4.57
N SER A 57 -12.39 -9.49 -5.21
CA SER A 57 -12.72 -8.09 -5.04
C SER A 57 -13.48 -7.86 -3.72
N ARG A 58 -13.51 -6.60 -3.26
CA ARG A 58 -14.24 -6.15 -2.06
C ARG A 58 -13.71 -6.73 -0.75
N ASN A 59 -12.39 -6.67 -0.54
CA ASN A 59 -11.71 -7.13 0.67
C ASN A 59 -11.00 -6.00 1.45
N GLY A 60 -11.26 -4.74 1.07
CA GLY A 60 -10.70 -3.57 1.76
C GLY A 60 -9.27 -3.19 1.37
N LYS A 61 -8.65 -3.87 0.38
CA LYS A 61 -7.32 -3.48 -0.16
C LYS A 61 -7.32 -2.04 -0.70
N SER A 62 -8.25 -1.70 -1.58
CA SER A 62 -8.33 -0.33 -2.13
C SER A 62 -8.65 0.70 -1.04
N THR A 63 -9.48 0.34 -0.06
CA THR A 63 -9.80 1.23 1.07
C THR A 63 -8.58 1.53 1.92
N ILE A 64 -7.78 0.52 2.30
CA ILE A 64 -6.58 0.78 3.12
C ILE A 64 -5.52 1.58 2.35
N VAL A 65 -5.41 1.34 1.05
CA VAL A 65 -4.55 2.12 0.15
C VAL A 65 -5.02 3.56 0.04
N ASN A 66 -6.33 3.80 -0.09
CA ASN A 66 -6.88 5.16 -0.14
C ASN A 66 -6.71 5.88 1.20
N LEU A 67 -6.96 5.21 2.34
CA LEU A 67 -6.68 5.75 3.67
C LEU A 67 -5.21 6.16 3.82
N LEU A 68 -4.29 5.31 3.38
CA LEU A 68 -2.87 5.61 3.40
C LEU A 68 -2.52 6.77 2.45
N ASN A 69 -3.12 6.82 1.26
CA ASN A 69 -2.92 7.88 0.29
C ASN A 69 -3.36 9.24 0.85
N PHE A 70 -4.55 9.32 1.46
CA PHE A 70 -5.01 10.55 2.10
C PHE A 70 -4.21 10.90 3.36
N ALA A 71 -3.74 9.90 4.13
CA ALA A 71 -2.96 10.14 5.34
C ALA A 71 -1.53 10.64 5.05
N LEU A 72 -0.97 10.27 3.89
CA LEU A 72 0.37 10.70 3.45
C LEU A 72 0.33 11.89 2.47
N ASP A 73 -0.82 12.16 1.85
CA ASP A 73 -1.05 13.25 0.92
C ASP A 73 0.02 13.31 -0.17
N GLU A 74 0.78 14.42 -0.29
CA GLU A 74 1.88 14.59 -1.26
C GLU A 74 3.01 13.55 -1.15
N GLN A 75 3.04 12.75 -0.07
CA GLN A 75 4.04 11.71 0.18
C GLN A 75 3.60 10.31 -0.29
N ALA A 76 2.39 10.18 -0.84
CA ALA A 76 1.95 8.99 -1.56
C ALA A 76 1.78 9.31 -3.05
N SER A 77 2.19 8.40 -3.92
CA SER A 77 1.94 8.53 -5.36
C SER A 77 1.51 7.21 -5.98
N LYS A 78 0.83 7.31 -7.13
CA LYS A 78 0.40 6.17 -7.95
C LYS A 78 1.18 6.16 -9.27
N PRO A 79 2.49 5.82 -9.26
CA PRO A 79 3.27 5.77 -10.49
C PRO A 79 2.87 4.56 -11.35
N ASN A 80 3.25 4.60 -12.63
CA ASN A 80 3.06 3.44 -13.51
C ASN A 80 3.78 2.21 -12.95
N GLU A 81 3.11 1.06 -12.98
CA GLU A 81 3.58 -0.21 -12.45
C GLU A 81 4.91 -0.67 -13.07
N SER A 82 5.20 -0.30 -14.32
CA SER A 82 6.46 -0.64 -15.02
C SER A 82 7.72 -0.14 -14.29
N LEU A 83 7.57 0.88 -13.44
CA LEU A 83 8.65 1.41 -12.61
C LEU A 83 9.22 0.34 -11.67
N PHE A 84 8.37 -0.52 -11.13
CA PHE A 84 8.74 -1.60 -10.19
C PHE A 84 8.53 -3.01 -10.76
N LEU A 85 7.60 -3.15 -11.69
CA LEU A 85 7.08 -4.39 -12.28
C LEU A 85 7.11 -4.29 -13.81
N GLY A 86 8.27 -4.55 -14.42
CA GLY A 86 8.38 -4.37 -15.86
C GLY A 86 9.63 -4.99 -16.48
N LYS A 87 9.64 -5.04 -17.82
CA LYS A 87 10.90 -5.05 -18.58
C LYS A 87 11.48 -3.64 -18.49
N SER A 88 12.79 -3.55 -18.29
CA SER A 88 13.56 -2.30 -18.14
C SER A 88 13.04 -1.15 -19.02
N ILE A 89 12.71 -0.02 -18.39
CA ILE A 89 12.34 1.22 -19.10
C ILE A 89 13.55 1.70 -19.91
N ASP A 90 13.32 2.05 -21.17
CA ASP A 90 14.34 2.57 -22.06
C ASP A 90 14.75 3.98 -21.60
N SER A 91 15.93 4.09 -20.96
CA SER A 91 16.46 5.33 -20.35
C SER A 91 16.68 6.50 -21.33
N SER A 92 16.46 6.27 -22.62
CA SER A 92 16.60 7.24 -23.70
C SER A 92 15.43 8.23 -23.83
N LYS A 93 14.26 7.92 -23.25
CA LYS A 93 13.04 8.75 -23.31
C LYS A 93 12.83 9.56 -22.02
N ALA A 94 12.13 10.69 -22.14
CA ALA A 94 11.70 11.45 -20.97
C ALA A 94 10.73 10.60 -20.13
N ASP A 95 10.93 10.57 -18.82
CA ASP A 95 10.10 9.78 -17.91
C ASP A 95 9.35 10.72 -16.95
N PRO A 96 8.08 11.04 -17.25
CA PRO A 96 7.27 11.93 -16.41
C PRO A 96 7.01 11.34 -15.01
N ASN A 97 7.22 10.04 -14.80
CA ASN A 97 7.05 9.40 -13.49
C ASN A 97 8.20 9.67 -12.52
N LEU A 98 9.32 10.26 -12.95
CA LEU A 98 10.47 10.54 -12.08
C LEU A 98 10.24 11.69 -11.11
N ILE A 99 9.42 12.67 -11.51
CA ILE A 99 9.24 13.93 -10.78
C ILE A 99 8.56 13.70 -9.42
N PRO A 100 7.50 12.87 -9.29
CA PRO A 100 6.85 12.63 -8.00
C PRO A 100 7.69 11.80 -7.02
N ILE A 101 8.66 11.02 -7.49
CA ILE A 101 9.36 10.00 -6.69
C ILE A 101 10.26 10.62 -5.60
N VAL A 102 10.76 11.84 -5.81
CA VAL A 102 11.72 12.48 -4.90
C VAL A 102 11.11 12.77 -3.51
N SER A 103 9.84 13.16 -3.46
CA SER A 103 9.11 13.44 -2.21
C SER A 103 8.18 12.29 -1.78
N THR A 104 8.03 11.26 -2.60
CA THR A 104 7.19 10.11 -2.32
C THR A 104 7.83 9.18 -1.28
N ARG A 105 7.04 8.76 -0.28
CA ARG A 105 7.37 7.69 0.66
C ARG A 105 6.74 6.36 0.28
N VAL A 106 5.58 6.40 -0.37
CA VAL A 106 4.84 5.20 -0.78
C VAL A 106 4.43 5.28 -2.24
N ALA A 107 4.84 4.30 -3.03
CA ALA A 107 4.37 4.14 -4.40
C ALA A 107 3.31 3.05 -4.45
N ILE A 108 2.09 3.39 -4.83
CA ILE A 108 0.96 2.47 -4.91
C ILE A 108 0.82 2.02 -6.37
N CYS A 109 0.92 0.71 -6.60
CA CYS A 109 0.67 0.09 -7.90
C CYS A 109 -0.57 -0.80 -7.79
N GLU A 110 -1.63 -0.44 -8.51
CA GLU A 110 -2.89 -1.18 -8.53
C GLU A 110 -2.99 -2.02 -9.80
N GLU A 111 -3.31 -3.32 -9.63
CA GLU A 111 -3.64 -4.26 -10.70
C GLU A 111 -2.63 -4.32 -11.86
N PRO A 112 -1.41 -4.81 -11.62
CA PRO A 112 -0.45 -4.95 -12.71
C PRO A 112 -1.00 -5.86 -13.83
N ASP A 113 -0.93 -5.38 -15.06
CA ASP A 113 -1.48 -6.03 -16.26
C ASP A 113 -0.98 -7.46 -16.46
N ASN A 114 0.31 -7.69 -16.15
CA ASN A 114 0.97 -8.97 -16.34
C ASN A 114 0.93 -9.81 -15.06
N ARG A 115 0.47 -11.06 -15.19
CA ARG A 115 0.57 -12.06 -14.10
C ARG A 115 2.01 -12.49 -13.83
N ASN A 116 2.87 -12.44 -14.85
CA ASN A 116 4.29 -12.70 -14.73
C ASN A 116 5.03 -11.36 -14.65
N VAL A 117 5.56 -11.04 -13.48
CA VAL A 117 6.23 -9.75 -13.22
C VAL A 117 7.70 -9.97 -12.93
N SER A 118 8.55 -9.07 -13.42
CA SER A 118 9.95 -8.99 -13.03
C SER A 118 10.11 -7.82 -12.07
N ILE A 119 10.67 -8.07 -10.89
CA ILE A 119 11.01 -7.01 -9.95
C ILE A 119 12.32 -6.40 -10.42
N THR A 120 12.28 -5.17 -10.93
CA THR A 120 13.46 -4.48 -11.47
C THR A 120 14.38 -3.96 -10.37
N GLY A 121 13.96 -4.01 -9.11
CA GLY A 121 14.78 -3.60 -7.97
C GLY A 121 14.99 -2.09 -7.88
N ASN A 122 14.21 -1.27 -8.62
CA ASN A 122 14.27 0.20 -8.63
C ASN A 122 13.91 0.87 -7.28
N VAL A 123 13.81 0.10 -6.20
CA VAL A 123 13.94 0.61 -4.83
C VAL A 123 15.44 0.94 -4.61
N GLY A 124 15.83 2.13 -5.05
CA GLY A 124 17.22 2.54 -5.17
C GLY A 124 17.38 3.71 -6.15
N PHE A 125 18.51 3.78 -6.87
CA PHE A 125 18.71 4.86 -7.83
C PHE A 125 17.94 4.61 -9.12
N ILE A 126 16.98 5.48 -9.41
CA ILE A 126 16.25 5.54 -10.68
C ILE A 126 16.91 6.63 -11.51
N THR A 127 17.23 6.30 -12.76
CA THR A 127 17.83 7.27 -13.67
C THR A 127 16.81 7.57 -14.76
N GLY A 128 16.59 8.84 -15.05
CA GLY A 128 15.96 9.21 -16.31
C GLY A 128 15.92 10.71 -16.49
N ARG A 129 15.07 11.17 -17.40
CA ARG A 129 15.19 12.50 -17.98
C ARG A 129 13.88 13.27 -17.79
N ASP A 130 13.98 14.38 -17.08
CA ASP A 130 12.89 15.37 -17.03
C ASP A 130 12.82 16.13 -18.37
N LEU A 131 11.67 16.70 -18.68
CA LEU A 131 11.43 17.39 -19.95
C LEU A 131 12.47 18.52 -20.13
N TYR A 132 13.19 18.50 -21.24
CA TYR A 132 14.26 19.46 -21.58
C TYR A 132 15.46 19.52 -20.61
N LYS A 133 15.66 18.52 -19.73
CA LYS A 133 16.82 18.44 -18.83
C LYS A 133 17.75 17.27 -19.19
N SER A 134 18.96 17.30 -18.64
CA SER A 134 19.89 16.18 -18.69
C SER A 134 19.41 14.99 -17.86
N LEU A 135 19.95 13.80 -18.15
CA LEU A 135 19.73 12.60 -17.34
C LEU A 135 20.05 12.90 -15.87
N THR A 136 19.08 12.68 -15.00
CA THR A 136 19.17 12.89 -13.56
C THR A 136 18.99 11.55 -12.86
N LYS A 137 19.84 11.30 -11.87
CA LYS A 137 19.80 10.11 -11.04
C LYS A 137 19.13 10.47 -9.72
N VAL A 138 17.94 9.92 -9.49
CA VAL A 138 17.13 10.12 -8.30
C VAL A 138 17.24 8.89 -7.41
N TYR A 139 17.40 9.08 -6.10
CA TYR A 139 17.32 7.97 -5.17
C TYR A 139 15.86 7.80 -4.69
N ALA A 140 15.20 6.73 -5.14
CA ALA A 140 13.85 6.38 -4.73
C ALA A 140 13.90 5.70 -3.36
N ASN A 141 13.70 6.49 -2.31
CA ASN A 141 13.68 6.03 -0.92
C ASN A 141 12.24 5.78 -0.44
N LEU A 142 11.48 5.01 -1.22
CA LEU A 142 10.07 4.76 -1.02
C LEU A 142 9.76 3.26 -0.86
N VAL A 143 8.59 2.94 -0.34
CA VAL A 143 8.06 1.57 -0.27
C VAL A 143 7.03 1.36 -1.37
N PRO A 144 7.26 0.43 -2.31
CA PRO A 144 6.23 0.01 -3.26
C PRO A 144 5.17 -0.83 -2.55
N ILE A 145 3.90 -0.49 -2.75
CA ILE A 145 2.73 -1.29 -2.38
C ILE A 145 2.08 -1.78 -3.67
N ILE A 146 2.13 -3.09 -3.88
CA ILE A 146 1.58 -3.75 -5.07
C ILE A 146 0.27 -4.41 -4.67
N CYS A 147 -0.82 -3.90 -5.22
CA CYS A 147 -2.17 -4.39 -5.00
C CYS A 147 -2.60 -5.24 -6.20
N SER A 148 -2.92 -6.51 -5.96
CA SER A 148 -3.43 -7.37 -7.02
C SER A 148 -4.54 -8.27 -6.53
N ASN A 149 -5.57 -8.41 -7.38
CA ASN A 149 -6.60 -9.44 -7.23
C ASN A 149 -6.11 -10.78 -7.80
N ASN A 150 -5.19 -10.78 -8.76
CA ASN A 150 -4.63 -12.01 -9.32
C ASN A 150 -3.36 -12.43 -8.56
N LYS A 151 -3.11 -13.75 -8.51
CA LYS A 151 -1.82 -14.26 -8.07
C LYS A 151 -0.74 -13.80 -9.07
N LEU A 152 0.28 -13.12 -8.56
CA LEU A 152 1.44 -12.72 -9.35
C LEU A 152 2.55 -13.76 -9.23
N THR A 153 3.18 -14.07 -10.35
CA THR A 153 4.37 -14.90 -10.44
C THR A 153 5.56 -13.99 -10.68
N ILE A 154 6.49 -13.94 -9.72
CA ILE A 154 7.72 -13.17 -9.86
C ILE A 154 8.74 -14.03 -10.59
N ILE A 155 9.13 -13.64 -11.80
CA ILE A 155 9.97 -14.48 -12.68
C ILE A 155 11.45 -14.49 -12.29
N ASN A 156 11.93 -13.43 -11.62
CA ASN A 156 13.32 -13.24 -11.26
C ASN A 156 13.56 -13.34 -9.75
N LEU A 157 12.79 -14.20 -9.06
CA LEU A 157 12.82 -14.30 -7.61
C LEU A 157 14.14 -14.91 -7.11
N ASP A 158 14.99 -14.10 -6.49
CA ASP A 158 16.20 -14.53 -5.79
C ASP A 158 16.06 -14.38 -4.26
N LYS A 159 17.06 -14.87 -3.51
CA LYS A 159 17.04 -14.81 -2.04
C LYS A 159 16.96 -13.37 -1.50
N ALA A 160 17.64 -12.42 -2.15
CA ALA A 160 17.66 -11.03 -1.73
C ALA A 160 16.29 -10.35 -1.93
N LEU A 161 15.57 -10.71 -3.00
CA LEU A 161 14.20 -10.26 -3.24
C LEU A 161 13.22 -10.91 -2.26
N VAL A 162 13.37 -12.20 -1.95
CA VAL A 162 12.55 -12.88 -0.93
C VAL A 162 12.65 -12.15 0.41
N ASP A 163 13.85 -11.75 0.83
CA ASP A 163 14.07 -11.05 2.10
C ASP A 163 13.45 -9.64 2.13
N ARG A 164 13.14 -9.06 0.97
CA ARG A 164 12.51 -7.73 0.81
C ARG A 164 11.00 -7.78 0.64
N ILE A 165 10.47 -8.89 0.13
CA ILE A 165 9.03 -9.03 -0.12
C ILE A 165 8.29 -9.27 1.20
N ARG A 166 7.21 -8.52 1.39
CA ARG A 166 6.29 -8.69 2.52
C ARG A 166 4.89 -8.85 1.98
N VAL A 167 4.28 -9.99 2.26
CA VAL A 167 2.94 -10.35 1.78
C VAL A 167 1.92 -10.19 2.90
N VAL A 168 0.89 -9.37 2.66
CA VAL A 168 -0.28 -9.26 3.53
C VAL A 168 -1.48 -9.89 2.83
N PRO A 169 -2.04 -11.00 3.36
CA PRO A 169 -3.17 -11.67 2.76
C PRO A 169 -4.51 -11.07 3.23
N PHE A 170 -5.25 -10.45 2.32
CA PHE A 170 -6.63 -9.98 2.55
C PHE A 170 -7.65 -11.07 2.20
N ASN A 171 -7.95 -11.93 3.18
CA ASN A 171 -8.79 -13.13 3.00
C ASN A 171 -10.29 -12.87 3.08
N GLU A 172 -10.70 -11.74 3.64
CA GLU A 172 -12.09 -11.42 3.94
C GLU A 172 -12.78 -10.77 2.75
N ARG A 173 -14.10 -10.96 2.64
CA ARG A 173 -14.93 -10.31 1.64
C ARG A 173 -16.05 -9.53 2.31
N PHE A 174 -16.10 -8.24 2.04
CA PHE A 174 -17.17 -7.35 2.47
C PHE A 174 -18.31 -7.37 1.46
N ILE A 175 -19.50 -7.74 1.94
CA ILE A 175 -20.70 -7.87 1.13
C ILE A 175 -21.90 -7.18 1.79
N PRO A 176 -22.90 -6.77 0.99
CA PRO A 176 -24.15 -6.28 1.54
C PRO A 176 -24.89 -7.37 2.32
N LYS A 177 -25.67 -6.98 3.32
CA LYS A 177 -26.44 -7.89 4.20
C LYS A 177 -27.31 -8.90 3.43
N TYR A 178 -27.91 -8.48 2.31
CA TYR A 178 -28.78 -9.34 1.50
C TYR A 178 -28.03 -10.42 0.71
N MET A 179 -26.71 -10.31 0.55
CA MET A 179 -25.87 -11.31 -0.10
C MET A 179 -25.26 -12.32 0.89
N LEU A 180 -25.47 -12.14 2.21
CA LEU A 180 -24.81 -12.95 3.22
C LEU A 180 -25.24 -14.42 3.10
N ASN A 181 -24.28 -15.29 2.78
CA ASN A 181 -24.50 -16.72 2.85
C ASN A 181 -24.04 -17.25 4.21
N LYS A 182 -24.95 -17.86 4.99
CA LYS A 182 -24.63 -18.42 6.32
C LYS A 182 -23.53 -19.48 6.31
N ASN A 183 -23.22 -20.07 5.15
CA ASN A 183 -22.19 -21.08 4.99
C ASN A 183 -20.80 -20.52 4.61
N SER A 184 -20.69 -19.23 4.30
CA SER A 184 -19.43 -18.59 3.92
C SER A 184 -18.59 -18.23 5.14
N LYS A 185 -17.37 -18.76 5.24
CA LYS A 185 -16.48 -18.55 6.41
C LYS A 185 -15.79 -17.19 6.46
N ASN A 186 -15.64 -16.52 5.31
CA ASN A 186 -14.84 -15.29 5.15
C ASN A 186 -15.67 -14.12 4.58
N GLU A 187 -16.99 -14.15 4.76
CA GLU A 187 -17.88 -13.06 4.35
C GLU A 187 -18.29 -12.23 5.56
N GLN A 188 -18.19 -10.91 5.42
CA GLN A 188 -18.56 -9.95 6.46
C GLN A 188 -19.55 -8.93 5.92
N ILE A 189 -20.56 -8.57 6.73
CA ILE A 189 -21.50 -7.50 6.40
C ILE A 189 -20.84 -6.17 6.68
N GLU A 190 -20.70 -5.32 5.67
CA GLU A 190 -20.25 -3.94 5.83
C GLU A 190 -21.40 -2.97 5.58
N GLU A 191 -21.82 -2.26 6.62
CA GLU A 191 -22.93 -1.29 6.57
C GLU A 191 -22.46 0.09 6.08
N ILE A 192 -21.21 0.45 6.38
CA ILE A 192 -20.59 1.69 5.95
C ILE A 192 -19.63 1.37 4.82
N ILE A 193 -19.92 1.83 3.61
CA ILE A 193 -19.01 1.68 2.48
C ILE A 193 -17.88 2.70 2.64
N TRP A 194 -16.67 2.22 2.91
CA TRP A 194 -15.47 3.06 2.96
C TRP A 194 -14.94 3.32 1.54
N GLN A 195 -15.70 4.14 0.80
CA GLN A 195 -15.30 4.74 -0.48
C GLN A 195 -14.86 6.18 -0.24
N ASP A 196 -13.84 6.61 -1.00
CA ASP A 196 -13.19 7.93 -1.09
C ASP A 196 -13.55 8.97 -0.01
N ASN A 197 -14.78 9.52 0.02
CA ASN A 197 -15.21 10.47 1.05
C ASN A 197 -15.00 9.99 2.50
N ASN A 198 -15.25 8.70 2.78
CA ASN A 198 -15.01 8.14 4.11
C ASN A 198 -13.51 7.94 4.36
N SER A 199 -12.75 7.51 3.34
CA SER A 199 -11.31 7.34 3.46
C SER A 199 -10.62 8.67 3.75
N GLU A 200 -11.04 9.75 3.09
CA GLU A 200 -10.54 11.11 3.34
C GLU A 200 -10.92 11.56 4.77
N LYS A 201 -12.19 11.42 5.16
CA LYS A 201 -12.69 11.80 6.48
C LYS A 201 -11.87 11.18 7.62
N TYR A 202 -11.56 9.88 7.52
CA TYR A 202 -10.88 9.12 8.59
C TYR A 202 -9.36 9.01 8.37
N ALA A 203 -8.78 9.72 7.40
CA ALA A 203 -7.35 9.65 7.09
C ALA A 203 -6.48 10.11 8.26
N ASN A 204 -6.84 11.21 8.91
CA ASN A 204 -6.13 11.72 10.08
C ASN A 204 -6.22 10.75 11.27
N ASP A 205 -7.39 10.14 11.49
CA ASP A 205 -7.58 9.14 12.53
C ASP A 205 -6.72 7.91 12.26
N PHE A 206 -6.65 7.48 11.01
CA PHE A 206 -5.79 6.39 10.57
C PHE A 206 -4.31 6.69 10.75
N TYR A 207 -3.87 7.91 10.42
CA TYR A 207 -2.50 8.37 10.67
C TYR A 207 -2.15 8.26 12.16
N VAL A 208 -2.97 8.84 13.04
CA VAL A 208 -2.69 8.86 14.49
C VAL A 208 -2.75 7.45 15.08
N TYR A 209 -3.73 6.65 14.67
CA TYR A 209 -3.86 5.27 15.11
C TYR A 209 -2.63 4.42 14.75
N THR A 210 -2.20 4.46 13.48
CA THR A 210 -1.04 3.70 13.01
C THR A 210 0.27 4.21 13.63
N TYR A 211 0.44 5.52 13.78
CA TYR A 211 1.57 6.13 14.50
C TYR A 211 1.61 5.67 15.97
N GLY A 212 0.48 5.70 16.66
CA GLY A 212 0.37 5.26 18.05
C GLY A 212 0.68 3.78 18.23
N CYS A 213 0.22 2.93 17.32
CA CYS A 213 0.57 1.51 17.30
C CYS A 213 2.08 1.29 17.08
N PHE A 214 2.70 2.08 16.22
CA PHE A 214 4.14 1.98 15.95
C PHE A 214 5.00 2.44 17.12
N LYS A 215 4.59 3.50 17.85
CA LYS A 215 5.33 4.08 19.00
C LYS A 215 5.22 3.30 20.31
N LYS A 216 4.19 2.46 20.47
CA LYS A 216 3.94 1.69 21.71
C LYS A 216 4.80 0.43 21.85
N ILE A 217 5.64 0.15 20.86
CA ILE A 217 6.47 -1.06 20.74
C ILE A 217 7.93 -0.61 20.76
#